data_AF-A0A3D1A9Q9-F1
#
_entry.id   AF-A0A3D1A9Q9-F1
#
_cell.length_a   1.000
_cell.length_b   1.000
_cell.length_c   1.000
_cell.angle_alpha   90.00
_cell.angle_beta   90.00
_cell.angle_gamma   90.00
#
_symmetry.space_group_name_H-M   'P 1'
#
loop_
_entity.id
_entity.type
_entity.pdbx_description
1 polymer ?
#
loop_
_entity_poly.entity_id
_entity_poly.type
_entity_poly.pdbx_seq_one_letter_code
_entity_poly.pdbx_strand_id
1 'polypeptide(L)'
;MKIIFIIAALLAQPLAAASGEPELELAGYLSAWTQDCFGPSCQLPAPGARNLPVSLRLALPSAPGEAATAGRTERLLLPGGGELTAALKFYAVCPYGGAGNCAGRYFQAQVTLSGPAGAFCAAALNPADFAPFPVLMCAGAGADGRRYGVTLHRQPL
;
A
#
# COMPACT_ATOMS: atom_id res chain seq x y z
N MET A 1 -12.63 59.34 38.47
CA MET A 1 -12.17 57.97 38.74
C MET A 1 -13.31 57.01 38.39
N LYS A 2 -13.27 56.35 37.23
CA LYS A 2 -14.29 55.39 36.76
C LYS A 2 -13.54 54.29 36.01
N ILE A 3 -13.38 53.13 36.65
CA ILE A 3 -12.71 51.95 36.09
C ILE A 3 -13.77 51.22 35.27
N ILE A 4 -13.61 51.20 33.95
CA ILE A 4 -14.42 50.39 33.03
C ILE A 4 -13.73 49.03 32.92
N PHE A 5 -14.31 48.01 33.53
CA PHE A 5 -13.93 46.62 33.32
C PHE A 5 -14.45 46.17 31.94
N ILE A 6 -13.54 46.03 30.98
CA ILE A 6 -13.82 45.34 29.71
C ILE A 6 -13.63 43.85 29.96
N ILE A 7 -14.73 43.12 30.05
CA ILE A 7 -14.77 41.66 30.10
C ILE A 7 -14.33 41.15 28.73
N ALA A 8 -13.12 40.62 28.63
CA ALA A 8 -12.65 39.86 27.49
C ALA A 8 -13.39 38.51 27.46
N ALA A 9 -14.49 38.44 26.73
CA ALA A 9 -15.14 37.17 26.42
C ALA A 9 -14.21 36.36 25.50
N LEU A 10 -13.57 35.34 26.06
CA LEU A 10 -12.87 34.30 25.31
C LEU A 10 -13.85 33.68 24.31
N LEU A 11 -13.66 33.98 23.03
CA LEU A 11 -14.18 33.20 21.91
C LEU A 11 -13.37 31.89 21.83
N ALA A 12 -13.60 30.98 22.77
CA ALA A 12 -13.20 29.60 22.60
C ALA A 12 -14.15 28.99 21.56
N GLN A 13 -13.80 29.12 20.28
CA GLN A 13 -14.44 28.34 19.23
C GLN A 13 -14.21 26.86 19.56
N PRO A 14 -15.24 26.01 19.63
CA PRO A 14 -15.02 24.59 19.68
C PRO A 14 -14.26 24.23 18.41
N LEU A 15 -13.02 23.73 18.54
CA LEU A 15 -12.41 22.98 17.45
C LEU A 15 -13.42 21.89 17.12
N ALA A 16 -14.12 22.05 15.99
CA ALA A 16 -14.84 20.96 15.39
C ALA A 16 -13.80 19.86 15.21
N ALA A 17 -13.89 18.83 16.04
CA ALA A 17 -13.10 17.63 15.86
C ALA A 17 -13.48 17.15 14.46
N ALA A 18 -12.57 17.33 13.50
CA ALA A 18 -12.71 16.71 12.20
C ALA A 18 -12.81 15.21 12.48
N SER A 19 -14.02 14.66 12.44
CA SER A 19 -14.23 13.22 12.54
C SER A 19 -13.69 12.62 11.25
N GLY A 20 -12.38 12.41 11.20
CA GLY A 20 -11.75 11.71 10.11
C GLY A 20 -12.41 10.35 9.94
N GLU A 21 -12.62 9.94 8.69
CA GLU A 21 -13.02 8.57 8.38
C GLU A 21 -12.00 7.61 9.03
N PRO A 22 -12.44 6.49 9.64
CA PRO A 22 -11.50 5.55 10.24
C PRO A 22 -10.47 5.10 9.21
N GLU A 23 -9.23 4.98 9.63
CA GLU A 23 -8.17 4.46 8.76
C GLU A 23 -8.53 3.07 8.26
N LEU A 24 -8.23 2.81 6.99
CA LEU A 24 -8.39 1.50 6.40
C LEU A 24 -7.24 0.60 6.90
N GLU A 25 -7.57 -0.45 7.64
CA GLU A 25 -6.60 -1.49 7.95
C GLU A 25 -6.31 -2.33 6.71
N LEU A 26 -5.03 -2.44 6.38
CA LEU A 26 -4.51 -3.29 5.33
C LEU A 26 -3.81 -4.48 5.96
N ALA A 27 -4.38 -5.67 5.84
CA ALA A 27 -3.89 -6.88 6.48
C ALA A 27 -3.86 -8.06 5.49
N GLY A 28 -2.66 -8.56 5.22
CA GLY A 28 -2.46 -9.65 4.27
C GLY A 28 -1.09 -10.28 4.40
N TYR A 29 -0.66 -10.90 3.32
CA TYR A 29 0.57 -11.65 3.24
C TYR A 29 1.42 -11.23 2.06
N LEU A 30 2.73 -11.32 2.25
CA LEU A 30 3.75 -11.19 1.23
C LEU A 30 4.52 -12.51 1.10
N SER A 31 4.62 -13.04 -0.11
CA SER A 31 5.45 -14.20 -0.42
C SER A 31 6.44 -13.84 -1.51
N ALA A 32 7.66 -14.37 -1.43
CA ALA A 32 8.65 -14.31 -2.50
C ALA A 32 8.71 -15.63 -3.26
N TRP A 33 9.12 -15.55 -4.52
CA TRP A 33 9.27 -16.70 -5.39
C TRP A 33 10.29 -16.42 -6.49
N THR A 34 10.79 -17.50 -7.09
CA THR A 34 11.57 -17.47 -8.33
C THR A 34 10.88 -18.29 -9.38
N GLN A 35 10.96 -17.91 -10.64
CA GLN A 35 10.38 -18.67 -11.74
C GLN A 35 11.43 -18.88 -12.81
N ASP A 36 11.69 -20.15 -13.11
CA ASP A 36 12.57 -20.51 -14.21
C ASP A 36 11.84 -20.33 -15.54
N CYS A 37 12.42 -19.55 -16.45
CA CYS A 37 11.90 -19.28 -17.78
C CYS A 37 12.85 -19.74 -18.89
N PHE A 38 13.83 -20.60 -18.57
CA PHE A 38 14.70 -21.23 -19.54
C PHE A 38 14.00 -22.43 -20.17
N GLY A 39 13.37 -22.21 -21.32
CA GLY A 39 12.67 -23.26 -22.06
C GLY A 39 11.60 -22.70 -22.99
N PRO A 40 10.78 -23.58 -23.61
CA PRO A 40 9.68 -23.15 -24.47
C PRO A 40 8.56 -22.43 -23.69
N SER A 41 8.52 -22.60 -22.36
CA SER A 41 7.61 -21.91 -21.45
C SER A 41 8.25 -21.74 -20.07
N CYS A 42 7.74 -20.78 -19.29
CA CYS A 42 8.13 -20.63 -17.89
C CYS A 42 7.54 -21.76 -17.03
N GLN A 43 8.33 -22.26 -16.09
CA GLN A 43 7.89 -23.21 -15.07
C GLN A 43 6.95 -22.55 -14.05
N LEU A 44 6.37 -23.35 -13.16
CA LEU A 44 5.67 -22.79 -12.00
C LEU A 44 6.65 -22.07 -11.06
N PRO A 45 6.23 -20.99 -10.38
CA PRO A 45 7.06 -20.30 -9.41
C PRO A 45 7.49 -21.23 -8.25
N ALA A 46 8.80 -21.34 -8.05
CA ALA A 46 9.39 -21.98 -6.88
C ALA A 46 9.32 -21.02 -5.68
N PRO A 47 8.77 -21.44 -4.53
CA PRO A 47 8.52 -20.56 -3.40
C PRO A 47 9.76 -20.32 -2.53
N GLY A 48 10.02 -19.04 -2.20
CA GLY A 48 10.98 -18.60 -1.19
C GLY A 48 10.29 -18.37 0.16
N ALA A 49 10.46 -17.17 0.73
CA ALA A 49 9.71 -16.70 1.89
C ALA A 49 8.20 -16.78 1.61
N ARG A 50 7.44 -17.31 2.57
CA ARG A 50 6.00 -17.56 2.40
C ARG A 50 5.20 -16.89 3.50
N ASN A 51 4.08 -16.29 3.11
CA ASN A 51 3.06 -15.79 4.02
C ASN A 51 3.62 -14.87 5.12
N LEU A 52 4.57 -14.00 4.78
CA LEU A 52 5.06 -13.00 5.73
C LEU A 52 3.91 -12.02 6.02
N PRO A 53 3.46 -11.86 7.28
CA PRO A 53 2.33 -11.00 7.60
C PRO A 53 2.69 -9.53 7.37
N VAL A 54 1.83 -8.85 6.64
CA VAL A 54 1.87 -7.40 6.42
C VAL A 54 0.62 -6.80 7.02
N SER A 55 0.80 -5.86 7.94
CA SER A 55 -0.26 -5.05 8.52
C SER A 55 0.15 -3.58 8.47
N LEU A 56 -0.75 -2.74 7.97
CA LEU A 56 -0.59 -1.30 7.83
C LEU A 56 -1.93 -0.62 8.07
N ARG A 57 -1.90 0.68 8.39
CA ARG A 57 -3.08 1.53 8.40
C ARG A 57 -2.92 2.63 7.36
N LEU A 58 -3.97 2.83 6.57
CA LEU A 58 -4.01 3.82 5.51
C LEU A 58 -5.11 4.83 5.83
N ALA A 59 -4.72 6.07 6.07
CA ALA A 59 -5.67 7.16 6.19
C ALA A 59 -6.52 7.31 4.91
N LEU A 60 -7.76 7.75 5.06
CA LEU A 60 -8.68 7.95 3.95
C LEU A 60 -8.88 9.46 3.74
N PRO A 61 -8.34 10.03 2.63
CA PRO A 61 -8.46 11.46 2.37
C PRO A 61 -9.92 11.84 2.18
N SER A 62 -10.28 13.04 2.63
CA SER A 62 -11.67 13.53 2.63
C SER A 62 -11.88 14.76 1.75
N ALA A 63 -10.80 15.44 1.31
CA ALA A 63 -10.90 16.56 0.38
C ALA A 63 -10.42 16.24 -1.04
N PRO A 64 -11.03 16.83 -2.08
CA PRO A 64 -10.61 16.64 -3.48
C PRO A 64 -9.12 16.95 -3.71
N GLY A 65 -8.42 16.07 -4.42
CA GLY A 65 -6.99 16.22 -4.71
C GLY A 65 -6.06 15.74 -3.60
N GLU A 66 -6.59 15.39 -2.42
CA GLU A 66 -5.80 14.78 -1.37
C GLU A 66 -5.46 13.31 -1.67
N ALA A 67 -4.29 12.89 -1.21
CA ALA A 67 -3.90 11.50 -1.18
C ALA A 67 -3.26 11.18 0.17
N ALA A 68 -3.53 9.99 0.68
CA ALA A 68 -2.85 9.42 1.81
C ALA A 68 -1.97 8.25 1.34
N THR A 69 -0.91 7.95 2.10
CA THR A 69 -0.02 6.83 1.79
C THR A 69 0.38 6.06 3.03
N ALA A 70 0.57 4.75 2.85
CA ALA A 70 1.16 3.85 3.82
C ALA A 70 2.15 2.95 3.09
N GLY A 71 3.24 2.55 3.73
CA GLY A 71 4.25 1.72 3.07
C GLY A 71 5.08 0.91 4.05
N ARG A 72 5.71 -0.13 3.51
CA ARG A 72 6.58 -1.04 4.26
C ARG A 72 7.63 -1.60 3.33
N THR A 73 8.83 -1.83 3.85
CA THR A 73 9.89 -2.50 3.10
C THR A 73 10.21 -3.82 3.79
N GLU A 74 10.32 -4.88 3.00
CA GLU A 74 10.60 -6.22 3.49
C GLU A 74 11.77 -6.85 2.76
N ARG A 75 12.55 -7.64 3.49
CA ARG A 75 13.63 -8.48 2.97
C ARG A 75 13.18 -9.92 2.98
N LEU A 76 13.15 -10.54 1.82
CA LEU A 76 12.57 -11.85 1.61
C LEU A 76 13.64 -12.83 1.14
N LEU A 77 13.73 -13.95 1.84
CA LEU A 77 14.60 -15.04 1.42
C LEU A 77 14.06 -15.68 0.14
N LEU A 78 14.93 -15.88 -0.84
CA LEU A 78 14.65 -16.57 -2.09
C LEU A 78 15.05 -18.05 -1.99
N PRO A 79 14.50 -18.91 -2.87
CA PRO A 79 15.04 -20.24 -3.08
C PRO A 79 16.55 -20.17 -3.35
N GLY A 80 17.34 -21.01 -2.66
CA GLY A 80 18.79 -21.06 -2.83
C GLY A 80 19.59 -20.02 -2.03
N GLY A 81 18.96 -19.24 -1.14
CA GLY A 81 19.66 -18.43 -0.13
C GLY A 81 19.97 -16.98 -0.52
N GLY A 82 19.46 -16.50 -1.66
CA GLY A 82 19.50 -15.08 -2.02
C GLY A 82 18.44 -14.25 -1.28
N GLU A 83 18.54 -12.92 -1.39
CA GLU A 83 17.57 -11.99 -0.80
C GLU A 83 16.93 -11.12 -1.89
N LEU A 84 15.62 -10.92 -1.79
CA LEU A 84 14.85 -9.96 -2.57
C LEU A 84 14.28 -8.90 -1.62
N THR A 85 14.55 -7.63 -1.87
CA THR A 85 13.92 -6.54 -1.12
C THR A 85 12.69 -6.05 -1.88
N ALA A 86 11.55 -5.98 -1.19
CA ALA A 86 10.29 -5.48 -1.71
C ALA A 86 9.83 -4.25 -0.91
N ALA A 87 9.76 -3.10 -1.56
CA ALA A 87 9.16 -1.89 -1.01
C ALA A 87 7.71 -1.78 -1.48
N LEU A 88 6.77 -1.92 -0.54
CA LEU A 88 5.34 -1.78 -0.75
C LEU A 88 4.93 -0.34 -0.46
N LYS A 89 4.16 0.26 -1.36
CA LYS A 89 3.47 1.54 -1.12
C LYS A 89 2.02 1.45 -1.53
N PHE A 90 1.17 1.95 -0.66
CA PHE A 90 -0.27 1.95 -0.79
C PHE A 90 -0.74 3.40 -0.76
N TYR A 91 -1.74 3.71 -1.58
CA TYR A 91 -2.33 5.05 -1.64
C TYR A 91 -3.84 4.97 -1.63
N ALA A 92 -4.46 5.90 -0.93
CA ALA A 92 -5.87 6.25 -1.11
C ALA A 92 -5.90 7.64 -1.74
N VAL A 93 -6.64 7.82 -2.83
CA VAL A 93 -6.65 9.07 -3.60
C VAL A 93 -8.07 9.58 -3.74
N CYS A 94 -8.30 10.80 -3.29
CA CYS A 94 -9.53 11.52 -3.54
C CYS A 94 -9.40 12.29 -4.87
N PRO A 95 -10.21 11.97 -5.89
CA PRO A 95 -10.11 12.66 -7.18
C PRO A 95 -10.46 14.14 -7.01
N TYR A 96 -9.87 15.00 -7.86
CA TYR A 96 -10.18 16.44 -7.87
C TYR A 96 -11.68 16.75 -8.10
N GLY A 97 -12.41 15.85 -8.79
CA GLY A 97 -13.86 15.97 -8.99
C GLY A 97 -14.73 15.39 -7.86
N GLY A 98 -14.13 14.86 -6.78
CA GLY A 98 -14.82 14.15 -5.69
C GLY A 98 -15.49 15.09 -4.68
N ALA A 99 -16.42 15.93 -5.13
CA ALA A 99 -17.05 16.97 -4.31
C ALA A 99 -17.66 16.44 -3.00
N GLY A 100 -17.23 17.02 -1.86
CA GLY A 100 -17.85 16.88 -0.53
C GLY A 100 -17.67 15.54 0.19
N ASN A 101 -17.40 14.44 -0.51
CA ASN A 101 -17.30 13.10 0.08
C ASN A 101 -16.30 12.16 -0.62
N CYS A 102 -15.42 12.66 -1.48
CA CYS A 102 -14.49 11.84 -2.25
C CYS A 102 -15.17 10.72 -3.07
N ALA A 103 -16.35 10.99 -3.65
CA ALA A 103 -16.97 10.11 -4.62
C ALA A 103 -15.97 9.74 -5.72
N GLY A 104 -15.85 8.44 -6.01
CA GLY A 104 -14.85 7.92 -6.95
C GLY A 104 -13.43 7.78 -6.37
N ARG A 105 -13.27 7.80 -5.03
CA ARG A 105 -12.02 7.43 -4.38
C ARG A 105 -11.51 6.11 -4.95
N TYR A 106 -10.24 6.11 -5.33
CA TYR A 106 -9.55 4.93 -5.82
C TYR A 106 -8.26 4.73 -5.04
N PHE A 107 -7.71 3.54 -5.17
CA PHE A 107 -6.53 3.13 -4.44
C PHE A 107 -5.42 2.76 -5.40
N GLN A 108 -4.18 2.84 -4.93
CA GLN A 108 -3.04 2.30 -5.66
C GLN A 108 -2.24 1.36 -4.77
N ALA A 109 -1.81 0.23 -5.34
CA ALA A 109 -0.81 -0.65 -4.76
C ALA A 109 0.43 -0.61 -5.66
N GLN A 110 1.58 -0.31 -5.08
CA GLN A 110 2.86 -0.22 -5.76
C GLN A 110 3.88 -1.12 -5.07
N VAL A 111 4.69 -1.81 -5.87
CA VAL A 111 5.76 -2.69 -5.41
C VAL A 111 7.02 -2.34 -6.18
N THR A 112 8.09 -2.00 -5.46
CA THR A 112 9.43 -1.85 -6.03
C THR A 112 10.30 -2.99 -5.54
N LEU A 113 10.91 -3.72 -6.47
CA LEU A 113 11.83 -4.83 -6.19
C LEU A 113 13.27 -4.39 -6.40
N SER A 114 14.15 -4.84 -5.51
CA SER A 114 15.60 -4.70 -5.63
C SER A 114 16.33 -5.94 -5.12
N GLY A 115 17.57 -6.14 -5.54
CA GLY A 115 18.35 -7.37 -5.32
C GLY A 115 18.65 -8.05 -6.66
N PRO A 116 18.42 -9.38 -6.81
CA PRO A 116 18.77 -10.11 -8.03
C PRO A 116 17.92 -9.73 -9.25
N ALA A 117 16.79 -9.05 -9.05
CA ALA A 117 16.02 -8.42 -10.12
C ALA A 117 15.49 -7.06 -9.66
N GLY A 118 15.42 -6.12 -10.61
CA GLY A 118 14.77 -4.82 -10.44
C GLY A 118 13.41 -4.81 -11.14
N ALA A 119 12.36 -4.35 -10.45
CA ALA A 119 11.05 -4.16 -11.05
C ALA A 119 10.25 -3.07 -10.32
N PHE A 120 9.35 -2.42 -11.05
CA PHE A 120 8.30 -1.58 -10.49
C PHE A 120 6.97 -2.08 -11.04
N CYS A 121 6.05 -2.46 -10.15
CA CYS A 121 4.71 -2.90 -10.51
C CYS A 121 3.70 -2.05 -9.76
N ALA A 122 2.63 -1.65 -10.44
CA ALA A 122 1.58 -0.84 -9.86
C ALA A 122 0.20 -1.26 -10.39
N ALA A 123 -0.82 -1.11 -9.55
CA ALA A 123 -2.21 -1.25 -9.93
C ALA A 123 -3.03 -0.12 -9.33
N ALA A 124 -3.95 0.43 -10.11
CA ALA A 124 -5.04 1.28 -9.62
C ALA A 124 -6.27 0.40 -9.39
N LEU A 125 -6.88 0.47 -8.22
CA LEU A 125 -7.87 -0.48 -7.72
C LEU A 125 -9.09 0.25 -7.17
N ASN A 126 -10.26 -0.36 -7.32
CA ASN A 126 -11.46 0.06 -6.61
C ASN A 126 -11.37 -0.42 -5.12
N PRO A 127 -12.26 0.05 -4.23
CA PRO A 127 -12.22 -0.33 -2.82
C PRO A 127 -12.31 -1.85 -2.56
N ALA A 128 -13.11 -2.58 -3.32
CA ALA A 128 -13.36 -4.02 -3.12
C ALA A 128 -12.17 -4.90 -3.54
N ASP A 129 -11.41 -4.47 -4.55
CA ASP A 129 -10.19 -5.15 -4.96
C ASP A 129 -9.01 -4.81 -4.03
N PHE A 130 -9.06 -3.65 -3.39
CA PHE A 130 -7.99 -3.15 -2.51
C PHE A 130 -8.09 -3.67 -1.07
N ALA A 131 -9.29 -3.71 -0.48
CA ALA A 131 -9.49 -4.13 0.91
C ALA A 131 -9.83 -5.64 1.00
N PRO A 132 -9.46 -6.34 2.10
CA PRO A 132 -8.60 -5.88 3.22
C PRO A 132 -7.12 -5.86 2.84
N PHE A 133 -6.75 -6.43 1.70
CA PHE A 133 -5.40 -6.35 1.14
C PHE A 133 -5.48 -6.61 -0.37
N PRO A 134 -4.74 -5.86 -1.20
CA PRO A 134 -4.78 -6.06 -2.64
C PRO A 134 -4.05 -7.34 -3.02
N VAL A 135 -4.57 -8.04 -4.03
CA VAL A 135 -3.88 -9.17 -4.65
C VAL A 135 -3.08 -8.65 -5.84
N LEU A 136 -1.76 -8.80 -5.80
CA LEU A 136 -0.86 -8.29 -6.82
C LEU A 136 0.37 -9.18 -6.93
N MET A 137 0.79 -9.48 -8.16
CA MET A 137 2.08 -10.10 -8.42
C MET A 137 3.03 -9.05 -9.01
N CYS A 138 4.26 -9.03 -8.52
CA CYS A 138 5.32 -8.20 -9.08
C CYS A 138 6.56 -9.04 -9.31
N ALA A 139 7.21 -8.89 -10.47
CA ALA A 139 8.41 -9.63 -10.79
C ALA A 139 9.29 -8.89 -11.79
N GLY A 140 10.59 -9.11 -11.68
CA GLY A 140 11.59 -8.71 -12.65
C GLY A 140 12.41 -9.91 -13.11
N ALA A 141 13.03 -9.82 -14.29
CA ALA A 141 14.02 -10.79 -14.72
C ALA A 141 15.39 -10.44 -14.12
N GLY A 142 16.11 -11.46 -13.65
CA GLY A 142 17.52 -11.36 -13.31
C GLY A 142 18.41 -11.46 -14.54
N ALA A 143 19.72 -11.28 -14.35
CA ALA A 143 20.72 -11.36 -15.42
C ALA A 143 20.77 -12.76 -16.06
N ASP A 144 20.42 -13.79 -15.30
CA ASP A 144 20.25 -15.16 -15.75
C ASP A 144 18.86 -15.40 -16.32
N GLY A 145 18.06 -14.41 -16.72
CA GLY A 145 16.72 -14.63 -17.32
C GLY A 145 15.66 -15.28 -16.41
N ARG A 146 16.04 -15.75 -15.21
CA ARG A 146 15.13 -16.21 -14.17
C ARG A 146 14.33 -15.03 -13.65
N ARG A 147 13.05 -15.23 -13.38
CA ARG A 147 12.22 -14.20 -12.74
C ARG A 147 12.32 -14.32 -11.23
N TYR A 148 12.36 -13.17 -10.59
CA TYR A 148 12.31 -13.02 -9.14
C TYR A 148 11.12 -12.13 -8.84
N GLY A 149 10.25 -12.59 -7.95
CA GLY A 149 9.01 -11.88 -7.72
C GLY A 149 8.45 -12.06 -6.33
N VAL A 150 7.42 -11.27 -6.10
CA VAL A 150 6.60 -11.34 -4.91
C VAL A 150 5.13 -11.43 -5.28
N THR A 151 4.35 -11.98 -4.36
CA THR A 151 2.90 -11.98 -4.41
C THR A 151 2.38 -11.35 -3.12
N LEU A 152 1.49 -10.38 -3.28
CA LEU A 152 0.61 -9.88 -2.24
C LEU A 152 -0.68 -10.71 -2.32
N HIS A 153 -1.12 -11.27 -1.20
CA HIS A 153 -2.36 -12.02 -1.14
C HIS A 153 -3.07 -11.85 0.20
N ARG A 154 -4.39 -12.06 0.18
CA ARG A 154 -5.25 -11.90 1.36
C ARG A 154 -5.03 -13.03 2.35
N GLN A 155 -5.36 -12.77 3.62
CA GLN A 155 -5.54 -13.83 4.59
C GLN A 155 -6.72 -14.71 4.14
N PRO A 156 -6.66 -16.04 4.30
CA PRO A 156 -7.83 -16.89 4.13
C PRO A 156 -8.95 -16.38 5.04
N LEU A 157 -10.16 -16.24 4.48
CA LEU A 157 -11.35 -15.87 5.23
C LEU A 157 -11.77 -16.98 6.19
#